data_AF-A0A2W5EJD0-F1
#
_entry.id   AF-A0A2W5EJD0-F1
#
_cell.length_a   1.000
_cell.length_b   1.000
_cell.length_c   1.000
_cell.angle_alpha   90.00
_cell.angle_beta   90.00
_cell.angle_gamma   90.00
#
_symmetry.space_group_name_H-M   'P 1'
#
loop_
_entity.id
_entity.type
_entity.pdbx_description
1 polymer ?
#
loop_
_entity_poly.entity_id
_entity_poly.type
_entity_poly.pdbx_seq_one_letter_code
_entity_poly.pdbx_strand_id
1 'polypeptide(L)'
;MQNENKTPVEVIEYYKNMIFIPSPKGNIYFECNRTMDALEWGCIPVSIKFLGEDCYKYLYGDHPFIIGDKWSDVAQQMKDLINNPKKLRLKQIEVFNWYQNFKKELADDISYIVNGEFKKIKGVQFAYQRRVKKNIWLRWRFFKHFTLSVYWKRIIGQTPVSKQ
;
A
#
# COMPACT_ATOMS: atom_id res chain seq x y z
N MET A 1 -15.72 27.45 -4.13
CA MET A 1 -14.25 27.25 -4.05
C MET A 1 -13.80 26.87 -5.45
N GLN A 2 -12.94 27.67 -6.08
CA GLN A 2 -12.40 27.33 -7.39
C GLN A 2 -11.56 26.05 -7.24
N ASN A 3 -11.98 24.99 -7.93
CA ASN A 3 -11.22 23.75 -8.05
C ASN A 3 -10.08 24.01 -9.03
N GLU A 4 -9.03 24.66 -8.56
CA GLU A 4 -7.76 24.69 -9.29
C GLU A 4 -7.12 23.30 -9.16
N ASN A 5 -7.13 22.57 -10.27
CA ASN A 5 -6.40 21.32 -10.36
C ASN A 5 -4.90 21.65 -10.25
N LYS A 6 -4.27 21.22 -9.16
CA LYS A 6 -2.83 21.36 -8.96
C LYS A 6 -2.08 20.62 -10.07
N THR A 7 -1.02 21.23 -10.56
CA THR A 7 -0.08 20.61 -11.48
C THR A 7 0.71 19.50 -10.77
N PRO A 8 1.29 18.53 -11.51
CA PRO A 8 2.17 17.52 -10.92
C PRO A 8 3.34 18.10 -10.12
N VAL A 9 3.91 19.22 -10.58
CA VAL A 9 5.04 19.89 -9.91
C VAL A 9 4.63 20.41 -8.54
N GLU A 10 3.46 21.04 -8.43
CA GLU A 10 2.94 21.51 -7.15
C GLU A 10 2.64 20.35 -6.21
N VAL A 11 2.07 19.25 -6.72
CA VAL A 11 1.82 18.04 -5.92
C VAL A 11 3.13 17.49 -5.37
N ILE A 12 4.17 17.37 -6.18
CA ILE A 12 5.50 16.90 -5.76
C ILE A 12 6.04 17.76 -4.60
N GLU A 13 5.86 19.07 -4.67
CA GLU A 13 6.32 19.97 -3.61
C GLU A 13 5.58 19.72 -2.28
N TYR A 14 4.30 19.34 -2.32
CA TYR A 14 3.62 18.87 -1.11
C TYR A 14 4.28 17.61 -0.55
N TYR A 15 4.54 16.60 -1.39
CA TYR A 15 5.15 15.34 -0.93
C TYR A 15 6.50 15.55 -0.26
N LYS A 16 7.38 16.40 -0.82
CA LYS A 16 8.71 16.68 -0.24
C LYS A 16 8.64 17.28 1.18
N ASN A 17 7.54 17.95 1.50
CA ASN A 17 7.32 18.58 2.80
C ASN A 17 6.54 17.70 3.79
N MET A 18 6.14 16.49 3.39
CA MET A 18 5.38 15.56 4.24
C MET A 18 6.28 14.48 4.84
N ILE A 19 5.99 14.12 6.08
CA ILE A 19 6.66 13.00 6.77
C ILE A 19 5.92 11.68 6.48
N PHE A 20 4.59 11.74 6.50
CA PHE A 20 3.69 10.60 6.33
C PHE A 20 2.72 10.89 5.20
N ILE A 21 2.42 9.87 4.39
CA ILE A 21 1.37 9.97 3.38
C ILE A 21 0.32 8.89 3.63
N PRO A 22 -0.95 9.27 3.84
CA PRO A 22 -2.03 8.31 3.94
C PRO A 22 -2.29 7.67 2.57
N SER A 23 -2.19 6.34 2.53
CA SER A 23 -2.51 5.51 1.38
C SER A 23 -3.71 4.62 1.68
N PRO A 24 -4.93 5.16 1.87
CA PRO A 24 -6.12 4.33 2.02
C PRO A 24 -6.35 3.48 0.77
N LYS A 25 -7.03 2.34 0.96
CA LYS A 25 -7.51 1.50 -0.14
C LYS A 25 -8.25 2.31 -1.19
N GLY A 26 -8.09 1.92 -2.45
CA GLY A 26 -8.91 2.42 -3.54
C GLY A 26 -10.35 1.89 -3.49
N ASN A 27 -11.12 2.25 -4.51
CA ASN A 27 -12.50 1.79 -4.65
C ASN A 27 -12.56 0.25 -4.81
N ILE A 28 -11.68 -0.29 -5.67
CA ILE A 28 -11.62 -1.72 -6.01
C ILE A 28 -10.34 -2.38 -5.49
N TYR A 29 -9.21 -1.68 -5.55
CA TYR A 29 -7.91 -2.24 -5.17
C TYR A 29 -7.54 -1.88 -3.73
N PHE A 30 -6.82 -2.77 -3.06
CA PHE A 30 -6.30 -2.53 -1.70
C PHE A 30 -5.12 -1.56 -1.67
N GLU A 31 -4.55 -1.25 -2.84
CA GLU A 31 -3.39 -0.38 -3.04
C GLU A 31 -3.74 0.72 -4.06
N CYS A 32 -3.05 1.87 -4.01
CA CYS A 32 -3.17 2.94 -4.99
C CYS A 32 -1.84 3.68 -5.17
N ASN A 33 -1.62 4.28 -6.34
CA ASN A 33 -0.35 4.93 -6.74
C ASN A 33 0.29 5.86 -5.69
N ARG A 34 -0.50 6.44 -4.77
CA ARG A 34 -0.01 7.25 -3.63
C ARG A 34 1.08 6.57 -2.81
N THR A 35 1.07 5.25 -2.67
CA THR A 35 2.13 4.56 -1.93
C THR A 35 3.47 4.65 -2.66
N MET A 36 3.46 4.50 -3.98
CA MET A 36 4.66 4.67 -4.80
C MET A 36 5.12 6.13 -4.80
N ASP A 37 4.20 7.08 -4.96
CA ASP A 37 4.52 8.51 -4.90
C ASP A 37 5.15 8.87 -3.55
N ALA A 38 4.59 8.38 -2.45
CA ALA A 38 5.13 8.59 -1.11
C ALA A 38 6.57 8.08 -0.99
N LEU A 39 6.85 6.88 -1.51
CA LEU A 39 8.17 6.27 -1.43
C LEU A 39 9.20 7.00 -2.28
N GLU A 40 8.84 7.42 -3.50
CA GLU A 40 9.76 8.17 -4.37
C GLU A 40 10.15 9.53 -3.77
N TRP A 41 9.26 10.14 -2.99
CA TRP A 41 9.53 11.41 -2.30
C TRP A 41 9.99 11.25 -0.85
N GLY A 42 10.32 10.02 -0.41
CA GLY A 42 10.90 9.77 0.92
C GLY A 42 9.92 9.88 2.10
N CYS A 43 8.62 9.93 1.82
CA CYS A 43 7.57 9.86 2.83
C CYS A 43 7.41 8.44 3.37
N ILE A 44 6.86 8.32 4.58
CA ILE A 44 6.46 7.03 5.17
C ILE A 44 5.00 6.75 4.78
N PRO A 45 4.71 5.70 3.99
CA PRO A 45 3.33 5.32 3.70
C PRO A 45 2.61 4.84 4.96
N VAL A 46 1.36 5.28 5.14
CA VAL A 46 0.52 4.86 6.25
C VAL A 46 -0.84 4.37 5.76
N SER A 47 -1.30 3.24 6.27
CA SER A 47 -2.58 2.63 5.88
C SER A 47 -3.15 1.72 6.97
N ILE A 48 -4.25 1.06 6.65
CA ILE A 48 -4.91 0.09 7.53
C ILE A 48 -5.00 -1.28 6.87
N LYS A 49 -5.07 -2.34 7.67
CA LYS A 49 -5.30 -3.70 7.17
C LYS A 49 -6.63 -3.77 6.44
N PHE A 50 -6.66 -4.52 5.35
CA PHE A 50 -7.87 -4.79 4.60
C PHE A 50 -8.34 -6.22 4.88
N LEU A 51 -9.57 -6.34 5.41
CA LEU A 51 -10.09 -7.63 5.89
C LEU A 51 -9.15 -8.31 6.91
N GLY A 52 -8.47 -7.53 7.76
CA GLY A 52 -7.52 -8.05 8.75
C GLY A 52 -6.19 -8.52 8.16
N GLU A 53 -5.97 -8.35 6.85
CA GLU A 53 -4.71 -8.67 6.18
C GLU A 53 -3.93 -7.40 5.86
N ASP A 54 -2.61 -7.50 6.01
CA ASP A 54 -1.69 -6.52 5.47
C ASP A 54 -1.45 -6.83 3.98
N CYS A 55 -2.33 -6.32 3.13
CA CYS A 55 -2.29 -6.59 1.69
C CYS A 55 -1.08 -5.97 0.99
N TYR A 56 -0.40 -5.00 1.61
CA TYR A 56 0.82 -4.40 1.06
C TYR A 56 1.93 -5.44 0.93
N LYS A 57 1.95 -6.46 1.79
CA LYS A 57 2.91 -7.57 1.69
C LYS A 57 2.83 -8.35 0.38
N TYR A 58 1.69 -8.32 -0.30
CA TYR A 58 1.50 -9.01 -1.58
C TYR A 58 2.17 -8.27 -2.73
N LEU A 59 2.48 -6.98 -2.57
CA LEU A 59 3.11 -6.14 -3.58
C LEU A 59 4.55 -5.76 -3.18
N TYR A 60 4.75 -5.50 -1.90
CA TYR A 60 5.97 -4.93 -1.35
C TYR A 60 6.74 -5.90 -0.43
N GLY A 61 6.23 -7.09 -0.16
CA GLY A 61 6.92 -8.03 0.73
C GLY A 61 7.00 -7.52 2.17
N ASP A 62 8.15 -7.68 2.82
CA ASP A 62 8.37 -7.22 4.21
C ASP A 62 8.62 -5.71 4.26
N HIS A 63 7.59 -4.92 3.95
CA HIS A 63 7.69 -3.47 3.92
C HIS A 63 7.71 -2.85 5.33
N PRO A 64 8.41 -1.72 5.52
CA PRO A 64 8.45 -0.97 6.77
C PRO A 64 7.33 0.06 6.91
N PHE A 65 6.21 -0.06 6.20
CA PHE A 65 5.10 0.90 6.29
C PHE A 65 4.42 0.90 7.67
N ILE A 66 3.65 1.94 7.97
CA ILE A 66 2.81 1.99 9.17
C ILE A 66 1.43 1.44 8.81
N ILE A 67 1.13 0.22 9.24
CA ILE A 67 -0.16 -0.44 8.99
C ILE A 67 -0.86 -0.71 10.33
N GLY A 68 -2.02 -0.09 10.55
CA GLY A 68 -2.86 -0.30 11.73
C GLY A 68 -4.11 -1.14 11.43
N ASP A 69 -4.85 -1.54 12.47
CA ASP A 69 -6.16 -2.18 12.28
C ASP A 69 -7.27 -1.14 12.02
N LYS A 70 -7.10 0.06 12.58
CA LYS A 70 -7.96 1.23 12.40
C LYS A 70 -7.13 2.52 12.38
N TRP A 71 -7.69 3.59 11.82
CA TRP A 71 -6.98 4.86 11.64
C TRP A 71 -6.50 5.51 12.94
N SER A 72 -7.21 5.27 14.06
CA SER A 72 -6.77 5.75 15.37
C SER A 72 -5.45 5.11 15.81
N ASP A 73 -5.24 3.82 15.52
CA ASP A 73 -3.97 3.14 15.83
C ASP A 73 -2.82 3.70 14.99
N VAL A 74 -3.09 3.99 13.71
CA VAL A 74 -2.12 4.62 12.80
C VAL A 74 -1.76 6.03 13.29
N ALA A 75 -2.77 6.83 13.65
CA ALA A 75 -2.57 8.17 14.19
C ALA A 75 -1.74 8.16 15.47
N GLN A 76 -1.97 7.19 16.36
CA GLN A 76 -1.16 7.03 17.57
C GLN A 76 0.29 6.68 17.24
N GLN A 77 0.53 5.73 16.33
CA GLN A 77 1.88 5.38 15.88
C GLN A 77 2.62 6.57 15.24
N MET A 78 1.93 7.36 14.43
CA MET A 78 2.48 8.60 13.85
C MET A 78 2.84 9.60 14.95
N LYS A 79 1.96 9.81 15.93
CA LYS A 79 2.20 10.70 17.06
C LYS A 79 3.41 10.26 17.89
N ASP A 80 3.55 8.96 18.15
CA ASP A 80 4.69 8.41 18.89
C ASP A 80 6.02 8.61 18.14
N LEU A 81 6.01 8.54 16.81
CA LEU A 81 7.18 8.85 15.99
C LEU A 81 7.50 10.34 16.00
N ILE A 82 6.50 11.21 15.83
CA ILE A 82 6.68 12.67 15.86
C ILE A 82 7.26 13.12 17.21
N ASN A 83 6.79 12.54 18.32
CA ASN A 83 7.26 12.84 19.66
C ASN A 83 8.67 12.29 19.96
N ASN A 84 9.24 11.46 19.09
CA ASN A 84 10.58 10.91 19.24
C ASN A 84 11.39 11.07 17.95
N PRO A 85 12.06 12.23 17.76
CA PRO A 85 12.80 12.53 16.53
C PRO A 85 13.84 11.49 16.14
N LYS A 86 14.50 10.85 17.12
CA LYS A 86 15.47 9.79 16.87
C LYS A 86 14.78 8.56 16.25
N LYS A 87 13.65 8.13 16.83
CA LYS A 87 12.86 6.99 16.31
C LYS A 87 12.29 7.31 14.92
N LEU A 88 11.81 8.54 14.70
CA LEU A 88 11.34 8.98 13.39
C LEU A 88 12.46 8.93 12.35
N ARG A 89 13.64 9.47 12.65
CA ARG A 89 14.78 9.46 11.73
C ARG A 89 15.18 8.04 11.35
N LEU A 90 15.24 7.13 12.33
CA LEU A 90 15.50 5.71 12.07
C LEU A 90 14.44 5.10 11.16
N LYS A 91 13.17 5.44 11.37
CA LYS A 91 12.07 4.96 10.52
C LYS A 91 12.17 5.45 9.08
N GLN A 92 12.52 6.72 8.88
CA GLN A 92 12.75 7.29 7.54
C GLN A 92 13.92 6.60 6.83
N ILE A 93 15.03 6.35 7.53
CA ILE A 93 16.19 5.63 6.99
C ILE A 93 15.82 4.19 6.64
N GLU A 94 15.08 3.50 7.52
CA GLU A 94 14.57 2.15 7.28
C GLU A 94 13.74 2.09 5.99
N VAL A 95 12.75 2.98 5.85
CA VAL A 95 11.88 3.05 4.66
C VAL A 95 12.68 3.35 3.40
N PHE A 96 13.59 4.32 3.46
CA PHE A 96 14.43 4.71 2.32
C PHE A 96 15.32 3.54 1.85
N ASN A 97 16.08 2.95 2.78
CA ASN A 97 17.00 1.84 2.45
C ASN A 97 16.24 0.62 1.93
N TRP A 98 15.13 0.28 2.59
CA TRP A 98 14.26 -0.79 2.12
C TRP A 98 13.77 -0.52 0.69
N TYR A 99 13.34 0.70 0.38
CA TYR A 99 12.79 1.00 -0.94
C TYR A 99 13.83 0.94 -2.05
N GLN A 100 15.05 1.43 -1.80
CA GLN A 100 16.16 1.30 -2.75
C GLN A 100 16.47 -0.16 -3.05
N ASN A 101 16.53 -1.00 -2.01
CA ASN A 101 16.75 -2.43 -2.16
C ASN A 101 15.60 -3.10 -2.90
N PHE A 102 14.35 -2.78 -2.54
CA PHE A 102 13.16 -3.29 -3.21
C PHE A 102 13.16 -2.99 -4.71
N LYS A 103 13.50 -1.76 -5.12
CA LYS A 103 13.59 -1.39 -6.55
C LYS A 103 14.64 -2.21 -7.28
N LYS A 104 15.82 -2.39 -6.67
CA LYS A 104 16.90 -3.19 -7.24
C LYS A 104 16.50 -4.66 -7.39
N GLU A 105 15.95 -5.25 -6.33
CA GLU A 105 15.48 -6.64 -6.35
C GLU A 105 14.37 -6.85 -7.38
N LEU A 106 13.41 -5.91 -7.47
CA LEU A 106 12.35 -5.99 -8.44
C LEU A 106 12.87 -5.93 -9.88
N ALA A 107 13.87 -5.09 -10.15
CA ALA A 107 14.50 -5.01 -11.47
C ALA A 107 15.20 -6.34 -11.83
N ASP A 108 15.94 -6.94 -10.90
CA ASP A 108 16.58 -8.25 -11.07
C ASP A 108 15.52 -9.35 -11.31
N ASP A 109 14.46 -9.36 -10.51
CA ASP A 109 13.36 -10.34 -10.63
C ASP A 109 12.66 -10.25 -11.99
N ILE A 110 12.41 -9.04 -12.50
CA ILE A 110 11.85 -8.83 -13.84
C ILE A 110 12.80 -9.40 -14.90
N SER A 111 14.10 -9.14 -14.78
CA SER A 111 15.10 -9.70 -15.71
C SER A 111 15.06 -11.24 -15.72
N TYR A 112 15.03 -11.87 -14.54
CA TYR A 112 14.91 -13.32 -14.43
C TYR A 112 13.62 -13.86 -15.03
N ILE A 113 12.49 -13.17 -14.85
CA ILE A 113 11.20 -13.56 -15.45
C ILE A 113 11.27 -13.52 -16.97
N VAL A 114 11.78 -12.43 -17.55
CA VAL A 114 11.91 -12.27 -19.00
C VAL A 114 12.83 -13.34 -19.60
N ASN A 115 13.88 -13.72 -18.87
CA ASN A 115 14.83 -14.75 -19.29
C ASN A 115 14.37 -16.19 -18.96
N GLY A 116 13.19 -16.38 -18.37
CA GLY A 116 12.67 -17.70 -17.98
C GLY A 116 13.36 -18.35 -16.76
N GLU A 117 14.18 -17.60 -16.03
CA GLU A 117 14.98 -18.06 -14.90
C GLU A 117 14.21 -17.99 -13.56
N PHE A 118 12.96 -18.47 -13.54
CA PHE A 118 12.05 -18.31 -12.39
C PHE A 118 12.59 -18.82 -11.03
N LYS A 119 13.57 -19.74 -11.04
CA LYS A 119 14.22 -20.26 -9.84
C LYS A 119 15.12 -19.22 -9.13
N LYS A 120 15.53 -18.16 -9.83
CA LYS A 120 16.41 -17.11 -9.31
C LYS A 120 15.67 -15.93 -8.67
N ILE A 121 14.34 -15.90 -8.77
CA ILE A 121 13.50 -14.83 -8.21
C ILE A 121 13.67 -14.77 -6.69
N LYS A 122 14.01 -13.58 -6.17
CA LYS A 122 14.31 -13.34 -4.75
C LYS A 122 13.17 -12.64 -4.01
N GLY A 123 12.36 -11.86 -4.72
CA GLY A 123 11.34 -11.00 -4.11
C GLY A 123 10.40 -11.75 -3.16
N VAL A 124 10.40 -11.30 -1.90
CA VAL A 124 9.58 -11.90 -0.83
C VAL A 124 8.08 -11.75 -1.11
N GLN A 125 7.67 -10.72 -1.84
CA GLN A 125 6.30 -10.51 -2.28
C GLN A 125 5.73 -11.73 -3.02
N PHE A 126 6.54 -12.42 -3.83
CA PHE A 126 6.10 -13.61 -4.55
C PHE A 126 5.85 -14.80 -3.60
N ALA A 127 6.60 -14.89 -2.50
CA ALA A 127 6.35 -15.90 -1.46
C ALA A 127 5.03 -15.64 -0.74
N TYR A 128 4.73 -14.38 -0.40
CA TYR A 128 3.44 -13.98 0.16
C TYR A 128 2.28 -14.31 -0.80
N GLN A 129 2.40 -13.94 -2.07
CA GLN A 129 1.39 -14.26 -3.10
C GLN A 129 1.16 -15.79 -3.22
N ARG A 130 2.22 -16.61 -3.25
CA ARG A 130 2.11 -18.07 -3.29
C ARG A 130 1.41 -18.63 -2.06
N ARG A 131 1.69 -18.10 -0.87
CA ARG A 131 1.05 -18.51 0.39
C ARG A 131 -0.44 -18.20 0.38
N VAL A 132 -0.83 -17.00 -0.02
CA VAL A 132 -2.24 -16.58 -0.08
C VAL A 132 -3.04 -17.38 -1.10
N LYS A 133 -2.47 -17.76 -2.25
CA LYS A 133 -3.14 -18.62 -3.23
C LYS A 133 -3.63 -19.95 -2.61
N LYS A 134 -2.92 -20.45 -1.60
CA LYS A 134 -3.27 -21.67 -0.85
C LYS A 134 -4.25 -21.44 0.31
N ASN A 135 -4.47 -20.19 0.74
CA ASN A 135 -5.38 -19.86 1.82
C ASN A 135 -6.83 -19.74 1.31
N ILE A 136 -7.56 -20.87 1.34
CA ILE A 136 -8.94 -20.97 0.83
C ILE A 136 -9.88 -20.04 1.58
N TRP A 137 -9.74 -19.92 2.91
CA TRP A 137 -10.62 -19.07 3.71
C TRP A 137 -10.44 -17.60 3.37
N LEU A 138 -9.19 -17.14 3.23
CA LEU A 138 -8.91 -15.77 2.82
C LEU A 138 -9.43 -15.49 1.40
N ARG A 139 -9.25 -16.43 0.47
CA ARG A 139 -9.83 -16.33 -0.88
C ARG A 139 -11.35 -16.22 -0.84
N TRP A 140 -12.02 -16.98 0.02
CA TRP A 140 -13.47 -16.89 0.19
C TRP A 140 -13.88 -15.52 0.75
N ARG A 141 -13.14 -14.96 1.71
CA ARG A 141 -13.41 -13.60 2.22
C ARG A 141 -13.28 -12.54 1.14
N PHE A 142 -12.22 -12.61 0.34
CA PHE A 142 -12.04 -11.71 -0.79
C PHE A 142 -13.13 -11.89 -1.84
N PHE A 143 -13.48 -13.13 -2.19
CA PHE A 143 -14.57 -13.42 -3.13
C PHE A 143 -15.92 -12.88 -2.64
N LYS A 144 -16.24 -13.08 -1.37
CA LYS A 144 -17.46 -12.52 -0.75
C LYS A 144 -17.46 -10.99 -0.81
N HIS A 145 -16.32 -10.36 -0.53
CA HIS A 145 -16.20 -8.90 -0.56
C HIS A 145 -16.31 -8.34 -1.98
N PHE A 146 -15.52 -8.82 -2.94
CA PHE A 146 -15.45 -8.23 -4.28
C PHE A 146 -16.53 -8.71 -5.23
N THR A 147 -16.98 -9.96 -5.11
CA THR A 147 -17.97 -10.54 -6.02
C THR A 147 -19.36 -10.42 -5.40
N LEU A 148 -19.61 -11.10 -4.28
CA LEU A 148 -20.97 -11.17 -3.74
C LEU A 148 -21.47 -9.79 -3.30
N SER A 149 -20.69 -8.98 -2.59
CA SER A 149 -21.20 -7.67 -2.14
C SER A 149 -21.54 -6.71 -3.28
N VAL A 150 -20.85 -6.81 -4.42
CA VAL A 150 -21.11 -5.99 -5.61
C VAL A 150 -22.32 -6.53 -6.37
N TYR A 151 -22.42 -7.84 -6.56
CA TYR A 151 -23.58 -8.48 -7.21
C TYR A 151 -24.87 -8.27 -6.41
N TRP A 152 -24.83 -8.41 -5.08
CA TRP A 152 -25.99 -8.17 -4.22
C TRP A 152 -26.45 -6.71 -4.25
N LYS A 153 -25.54 -5.74 -4.30
CA LYS A 153 -25.88 -4.32 -4.49
C LYS A 153 -26.52 -4.03 -5.85
N ARG A 154 -26.09 -4.73 -6.90
CA ARG A 154 -26.70 -4.65 -8.23
C ARG A 154 -28.10 -5.26 -8.28
N ILE A 155 -28.33 -6.38 -7.60
CA ILE A 155 -29.64 -7.07 -7.55
C ILE A 155 -30.66 -6.28 -6.72
N ILE A 156 -30.25 -5.65 -5.61
CA ILE A 156 -31.14 -4.90 -4.71
C ILE A 156 -31.42 -3.46 -5.23
N GLY A 157 -30.86 -3.06 -6.37
CA GLY A 157 -31.15 -1.76 -7.00
C GLY A 157 -30.64 -0.55 -6.23
N GLN A 158 -29.74 -0.72 -5.24
CA GLN A 158 -29.06 0.40 -4.60
C GLN A 158 -27.90 0.85 -5.48
N THR A 159 -28.20 1.67 -6.49
CA THR A 159 -27.19 2.53 -7.10
C THR A 159 -26.58 3.39 -5.99
N PRO A 160 -25.26 3.39 -5.78
CA PRO A 160 -24.66 4.35 -4.87
C PRO A 160 -24.93 5.74 -5.45
N VAL A 161 -25.79 6.51 -4.78
CA VAL A 161 -25.94 7.94 -5.02
C VAL A 161 -24.54 8.53 -4.84
N SER A 162 -23.95 8.98 -5.94
CA SER A 162 -22.74 9.79 -5.91
C SER A 162 -23.08 11.08 -5.16
N LYS A 163 -22.71 11.15 -3.88
CA LYS A 163 -22.60 12.44 -3.21
C LYS A 163 -21.37 13.13 -3.81
N GLN A 164 -21.64 14.06 -4.72
CA GLN A 164 -20.70 15.11 -5.15
C GLN A 164 -20.36 16.00 -3.95
#